data_AF-A0A4Y9U5L9-F1
#
_entry.id   AF-A0A4Y9U5L9-F1
#
_cell.length_a   1.000
_cell.length_b   1.000
_cell.length_c   1.000
_cell.angle_alpha   90.00
_cell.angle_beta   90.00
_cell.angle_gamma   90.00
#
_symmetry.space_group_name_H-M   'P 1'
#
loop_
_entity.id
_entity.type
_entity.pdbx_description
1 polymer ?
#
loop_
_entity_poly.entity_id
_entity_poly.type
_entity_poly.pdbx_seq_one_letter_code
_entity_poly.pdbx_strand_id
1 'polypeptide(L)'
;MRMSSPIPMLNPRTKVRKDGMTWVVMTPNGKLLRLNGTGALIVNKCNGSTSLVDITADIQTSMDKVDKANVQQSILDFLSQMQKAGVLTLVDPTYEVPDAQLITPSGSVPISQVDEAMFAGMPGVDPPCQ
;
A
#
# COMPACT_ATOMS: atom_id res chain seq x y z
N MET A 1 -17.43 10.82 -3.42
CA MET A 1 -16.68 9.55 -3.52
C MET A 1 -15.20 9.88 -3.41
N ARG A 2 -14.53 9.53 -2.30
CA ARG A 2 -13.07 9.64 -2.24
C ARG A 2 -12.51 8.55 -3.13
N MET A 3 -12.07 8.89 -4.34
CA MET A 3 -11.34 7.97 -5.19
C MET A 3 -10.00 7.69 -4.49
N SER A 4 -9.90 6.53 -3.85
CA SER A 4 -8.66 6.02 -3.30
C SER A 4 -7.62 6.04 -4.41
N SER A 5 -6.61 6.91 -4.26
CA SER A 5 -5.58 7.05 -5.28
C SER A 5 -4.58 5.91 -5.12
N PRO A 6 -4.20 5.22 -6.21
CA PRO A 6 -3.27 4.12 -6.14
C PRO A 6 -1.90 4.59 -5.61
N ILE A 7 -1.26 3.74 -4.83
CA ILE A 7 0.04 3.98 -4.22
C ILE A 7 1.08 3.17 -5.00
N PRO A 8 1.93 3.81 -5.83
CA PRO A 8 3.00 3.11 -6.52
C PRO A 8 4.10 2.68 -5.54
N MET A 9 4.46 1.40 -5.61
CA MET A 9 5.49 0.79 -4.79
C MET A 9 6.51 0.08 -5.69
N LEU A 10 7.80 0.28 -5.45
CA LEU A 10 8.84 -0.47 -6.14
C LEU A 10 8.76 -1.95 -5.80
N ASN A 11 8.97 -2.80 -6.81
CA ASN A 11 9.09 -4.24 -6.59
C ASN A 11 10.33 -4.51 -5.71
N PRO A 12 10.24 -5.35 -4.68
CA PRO A 12 11.37 -5.66 -3.79
C PRO A 12 12.57 -6.29 -4.52
N ARG A 13 12.36 -6.86 -5.71
CA ARG A 13 13.43 -7.39 -6.57
C ARG A 13 14.07 -6.33 -7.46
N THR A 14 13.45 -5.17 -7.59
CA THR A 14 14.01 -4.02 -8.31
C THR A 14 15.11 -3.40 -7.47
N LYS A 15 16.29 -3.18 -8.07
CA LYS A 15 17.35 -2.39 -7.43
C LYS A 15 17.46 -1.04 -8.09
N VAL A 16 17.54 0.01 -7.30
CA VAL A 16 17.67 1.39 -7.78
C VAL A 16 18.99 1.95 -7.26
N ARG A 17 19.80 2.50 -8.16
CA ARG A 17 21.08 3.15 -7.83
C ARG A 17 21.17 4.50 -8.53
N LYS A 18 21.62 5.52 -7.81
CA LYS A 18 21.97 6.81 -8.41
C LYS A 18 23.43 6.79 -8.87
N ASP A 19 23.65 7.17 -10.12
CA ASP A 19 24.95 7.30 -10.79
C ASP A 19 25.06 8.71 -11.37
N GLY A 20 25.60 9.63 -10.57
CA GLY A 20 25.62 11.06 -10.90
C GLY A 20 24.21 11.65 -11.03
N MET A 21 23.88 12.14 -12.23
CA MET A 21 22.56 12.67 -12.57
C MET A 21 21.58 11.60 -13.08
N THR A 22 22.07 10.39 -13.36
CA THR A 22 21.27 9.29 -13.89
C THR A 22 20.89 8.33 -12.80
N TRP A 23 19.66 7.84 -12.84
CA TRP A 23 19.18 6.77 -11.99
C TRP A 23 19.16 5.47 -12.80
N VAL A 24 19.85 4.46 -12.28
CA VAL A 24 19.90 3.13 -12.88
C VAL A 24 18.96 2.23 -12.11
N VAL A 25 17.96 1.72 -12.80
CA VAL A 25 16.97 0.79 -12.26
C VAL A 25 17.23 -0.59 -12.87
N MET A 26 17.58 -1.55 -12.03
CA MET A 26 17.66 -2.96 -12.42
C MET A 26 16.30 -3.61 -12.18
N THR A 27 15.63 -4.01 -13.26
CA THR A 27 14.34 -4.69 -13.21
C THR A 27 14.49 -6.11 -12.64
N PRO A 28 13.41 -6.74 -12.14
CA PRO A 28 13.45 -8.14 -11.68
C PRO A 28 13.91 -9.13 -12.76
N ASN A 29 13.74 -8.78 -14.04
CA ASN A 29 14.17 -9.57 -15.19
C ASN A 29 15.65 -9.34 -15.56
N GLY A 30 16.40 -8.58 -14.74
CA GLY A 30 17.82 -8.29 -14.97
C GLY A 30 18.10 -7.20 -16.01
N LYS A 31 17.06 -6.53 -16.53
CA LYS A 31 17.24 -5.42 -17.48
C LYS A 31 17.63 -4.15 -16.73
N LEU A 32 18.60 -3.41 -17.26
CA LEU A 32 18.98 -2.10 -16.73
C LEU A 32 18.24 -1.00 -17.49
N LEU A 33 17.52 -0.17 -16.76
CA LEU A 33 16.85 1.02 -17.26
C LEU A 33 17.59 2.25 -16.73
N ARG A 34 17.95 3.16 -17.63
CA ARG A 34 18.55 4.45 -17.28
C ARG A 34 17.47 5.53 -17.32
N LEU A 35 17.27 6.18 -16.18
CA LEU A 35 16.28 7.22 -15.97
C LEU A 35 16.98 8.54 -15.69
N ASN A 36 16.50 9.60 -16.33
CA ASN A 36 16.98 10.96 -16.13
C ASN A 36 15.79 11.89 -15.91
N GLY A 37 16.03 13.05 -15.28
CA GLY A 37 15.02 14.08 -15.09
C GLY A 37 13.78 13.57 -14.33
N THR A 38 12.60 13.79 -14.90
CA THR A 38 11.30 13.47 -14.29
C THR A 38 11.13 11.98 -13.98
N GLY A 39 11.59 11.08 -14.86
CA GLY A 39 11.46 9.62 -14.64
C GLY A 39 12.18 9.14 -13.39
N ALA A 40 13.32 9.76 -13.06
CA ALA A 40 14.07 9.46 -11.84
C ALA A 40 13.35 9.95 -10.58
N LEU A 41 12.75 11.14 -10.63
CA LEU A 41 11.98 11.70 -9.52
C LEU A 41 10.74 10.87 -9.22
N ILE A 42 10.03 10.40 -10.26
CA ILE A 42 8.87 9.50 -10.11
C ILE A 42 9.29 8.23 -9.37
N VAL A 43 10.34 7.54 -9.86
CA VAL A 43 10.82 6.29 -9.25
C VAL A 43 11.28 6.48 -7.81
N ASN A 44 11.95 7.60 -7.51
CA ASN A 44 12.37 7.93 -6.14
C ASN A 44 11.19 8.13 -5.18
N LYS A 45 10.03 8.56 -5.68
CA LYS A 45 8.81 8.74 -4.89
C LYS A 45 7.92 7.49 -4.82
N CYS A 46 8.20 6.45 -5.61
CA CYS A 46 7.46 5.18 -5.60
C CYS A 46 7.87 4.27 -4.42
N ASN A 47 7.76 4.78 -3.19
CA ASN A 47 8.17 4.07 -1.97
C ASN A 47 7.05 3.26 -1.30
N GLY A 48 5.83 3.24 -1.86
CA GLY A 48 4.67 2.61 -1.22
C GLY A 48 4.00 3.46 -0.13
N SER A 49 4.39 4.73 0.03
CA SER A 49 3.78 5.65 1.01
C SER A 49 3.13 6.87 0.36
N THR A 50 3.61 7.31 -0.81
CA THR A 50 3.09 8.49 -1.50
C THR A 50 2.10 8.08 -2.59
N SER A 51 0.90 8.65 -2.56
CA SER A 51 -0.15 8.40 -3.56
C SER A 51 0.22 8.97 -4.93
N LEU A 52 -0.24 8.35 -6.01
CA LEU A 52 0.02 8.79 -7.39
C LEU A 52 -0.36 10.26 -7.64
N VAL A 53 -1.46 10.72 -7.04
CA VAL A 53 -1.92 12.12 -7.10
C VAL A 53 -0.91 13.07 -6.46
N ASP A 54 -0.36 12.70 -5.31
CA ASP A 54 0.58 13.52 -4.55
C ASP A 54 1.95 13.58 -5.26
N ILE A 55 2.40 12.45 -5.82
CA ILE A 55 3.59 12.39 -6.68
C ILE A 55 3.42 13.31 -7.90
N THR A 56 2.26 13.25 -8.55
CA THR A 56 1.96 14.08 -9.73
C THR A 56 1.93 15.55 -9.37
N ALA A 57 1.30 15.92 -8.25
CA ALA A 57 1.24 17.29 -7.77
C ALA A 57 2.64 17.84 -7.44
N ASP A 58 3.49 17.06 -6.76
CA ASP A 58 4.85 17.47 -6.43
C ASP A 58 5.73 17.68 -7.68
N ILE A 59 5.61 16.79 -8.66
CA ILE A 59 6.32 16.92 -9.94
C ILE A 59 5.83 18.13 -10.71
N GLN A 60 4.51 18.35 -10.77
CA GLN A 60 3.94 19.54 -11.40
C GLN A 60 4.41 20.83 -10.73
N THR A 61 4.54 20.82 -9.39
CA THR A 61 5.05 21.97 -8.64
C THR A 61 6.53 22.23 -8.93
N SER A 62 7.29 21.18 -9.21
CA SER A 62 8.70 21.26 -9.61
C SER A 62 8.90 21.69 -11.07
N MET A 63 7.85 21.69 -11.90
CA MET A 63 7.89 22.04 -13.31
C MET A 63 7.21 23.40 -13.55
N ASP A 64 8.00 24.46 -13.59
CA ASP A 64 7.55 25.86 -13.67
C ASP A 64 6.69 26.20 -14.92
N LYS A 65 6.78 25.42 -16.02
CA LYS A 65 6.23 25.82 -17.33
C LYS A 65 5.60 24.71 -18.20
N VAL A 66 5.27 23.54 -17.65
CA VAL A 66 4.76 22.42 -18.47
C VAL A 66 3.24 22.28 -18.29
N ASP A 67 2.52 22.10 -19.41
CA ASP A 67 1.09 21.80 -19.43
C ASP A 67 0.75 20.66 -18.46
N LYS A 68 0.06 21.01 -17.38
CA LYS A 68 -0.26 20.09 -16.26
C LYS A 68 -0.96 18.80 -16.72
N ALA A 69 -1.82 18.92 -17.73
CA ALA A 69 -2.52 17.79 -18.34
C ALA A 69 -1.56 16.82 -19.05
N ASN A 70 -0.58 17.34 -19.78
CA ASN A 70 0.43 16.53 -20.47
C ASN A 70 1.37 15.84 -19.47
N VAL A 71 1.71 16.51 -18.37
CA VAL A 71 2.53 15.94 -17.29
C VAL A 71 1.83 14.75 -16.65
N GLN A 72 0.54 14.88 -16.30
CA GLN A 72 -0.22 13.81 -15.67
C GLN A 72 -0.30 12.59 -16.59
N GLN A 73 -0.63 12.78 -17.88
CA GLN A 73 -0.71 11.67 -18.83
C GLN A 73 0.64 10.99 -19.04
N SER A 74 1.72 11.77 -19.09
CA SER A 74 3.08 11.26 -19.25
C SER A 74 3.55 10.45 -18.04
N ILE A 75 3.19 10.88 -16.81
CA ILE A 75 3.45 10.12 -15.58
C ILE A 75 2.67 8.80 -15.58
N LEU A 76 1.39 8.82 -15.96
CA LEU A 76 0.56 7.61 -16.03
C LEU A 76 1.09 6.60 -17.06
N ASP A 77 1.49 7.09 -18.24
CA ASP A 77 2.10 6.25 -19.28
C ASP A 77 3.42 5.64 -18.80
N PHE A 78 4.28 6.46 -18.17
CA PHE A 78 5.54 5.99 -17.60
C PHE A 78 5.34 4.93 -16.51
N LEU A 79 4.41 5.14 -15.59
CA LEU A 79 4.07 4.16 -14.54
C LEU A 79 3.53 2.87 -15.16
N SER A 80 2.69 2.96 -16.20
CA SER A 80 2.16 1.81 -16.93
C SER A 80 3.28 0.99 -17.59
N GLN A 81 4.28 1.66 -18.18
CA GLN A 81 5.45 1.00 -18.76
C GLN A 81 6.30 0.31 -17.68
N MET A 82 6.50 0.98 -16.53
CA MET A 82 7.27 0.42 -15.41
C MET A 82 6.55 -0.77 -14.76
N GLN A 83 5.22 -0.73 -14.67
CA GLN A 83 4.41 -1.85 -14.21
C GLN A 83 4.52 -3.04 -15.18
N LYS A 84 4.42 -2.81 -16.51
CA LYS A 84 4.65 -3.84 -17.53
C LYS A 84 6.05 -4.44 -17.46
N ALA A 85 7.05 -3.63 -17.11
CA ALA A 85 8.42 -4.08 -16.89
C ALA A 85 8.64 -4.80 -15.54
N GLY A 86 7.61 -4.88 -14.69
CA GLY A 86 7.67 -5.49 -13.35
C GLY A 86 8.46 -4.66 -12.32
N VAL A 87 8.79 -3.42 -12.65
CA VAL A 87 9.63 -2.53 -11.83
C VAL A 87 8.89 -2.03 -10.59
N LEU A 88 7.61 -1.73 -10.75
CA LEU A 88 6.72 -1.21 -9.71
C LEU A 88 5.34 -1.88 -9.77
N THR A 89 4.62 -1.77 -8.66
CA THR A 89 3.24 -2.23 -8.51
C THR A 89 2.40 -1.05 -8.02
N LEU A 90 1.23 -0.86 -8.63
CA LEU A 90 0.24 0.09 -8.11
C LEU A 90 -0.62 -0.66 -7.10
N VAL A 91 -0.59 -0.20 -5.85
CA VAL A 91 -1.42 -0.75 -4.77
C VAL A 91 -2.62 0.18 -4.60
N ASP A 92 -3.81 -0.30 -4.96
CA ASP A 92 -5.04 0.42 -4.66
C ASP A 92 -5.33 0.31 -3.15
N PRO A 93 -5.57 1.42 -2.43
CA PRO A 93 -5.96 1.38 -1.02
C PRO A 93 -7.30 0.67 -0.81
N THR A 94 -8.11 0.54 -1.86
CA THR A 94 -9.29 -0.31 -1.93
C THR A 94 -8.89 -1.76 -2.16
N TYR A 95 -8.08 -2.32 -1.24
CA TYR A 95 -8.22 -3.74 -0.96
C TYR A 95 -9.52 -3.88 -0.17
N GLU A 96 -10.64 -3.91 -0.89
CA GLU A 96 -11.78 -4.68 -0.40
C GLU A 96 -11.21 -6.10 -0.32
N VAL A 97 -10.92 -6.56 0.90
CA VAL A 97 -10.72 -7.97 1.18
C VAL A 97 -11.86 -8.65 0.43
N PRO A 98 -11.62 -9.55 -0.55
CA PRO A 98 -12.70 -10.39 -1.02
C PRO A 98 -13.23 -11.03 0.25
N ASP A 99 -14.46 -10.64 0.60
CA ASP A 99 -15.22 -11.14 1.74
C ASP A 99 -14.81 -12.59 1.88
N ALA A 100 -14.08 -12.88 2.96
CA ALA A 100 -13.60 -14.22 3.23
C ALA A 100 -14.86 -15.04 3.13
N GLN A 101 -14.99 -15.79 2.02
CA GLN A 101 -16.16 -16.60 1.77
C GLN A 101 -16.36 -17.33 3.07
N LEU A 102 -17.43 -16.97 3.76
CA LEU A 102 -17.91 -17.63 4.95
C LEU A 102 -18.19 -19.07 4.49
N ILE A 103 -17.13 -19.88 4.45
CA ILE A 103 -17.20 -21.30 4.71
C ILE A 103 -17.78 -21.36 6.11
N THR A 104 -19.11 -21.32 6.12
CA THR A 104 -19.94 -21.90 7.15
C THR A 104 -19.69 -23.40 7.03
N PRO A 105 -18.92 -24.04 7.91
CA PRO A 105 -19.21 -25.43 8.19
C PRO A 105 -20.62 -25.43 8.77
N SER A 106 -21.56 -25.90 7.94
CA SER A 106 -22.83 -26.42 8.40
C SER A 106 -22.57 -27.32 9.61
N GLY A 107 -23.07 -26.95 10.79
CA GLY A 107 -22.86 -27.69 12.03
C GLY A 107 -23.17 -26.88 13.28
N SER A 108 -24.43 -26.95 13.72
CA SER A 108 -24.99 -26.75 15.06
C SER A 108 -24.02 -26.38 16.21
N VAL A 109 -24.32 -25.32 16.98
CA VAL A 109 -25.07 -25.34 18.26
C VAL A 109 -25.33 -23.88 18.72
N PRO A 110 -26.59 -23.46 19.04
CA PRO A 110 -26.83 -22.18 19.70
C PRO A 110 -26.56 -22.30 21.20
N ILE A 111 -25.63 -21.53 21.76
CA ILE A 111 -25.54 -21.32 23.21
C ILE A 111 -26.11 -19.92 23.50
N SER A 112 -27.34 -19.93 23.98
CA SER A 112 -28.02 -18.79 24.59
C SER A 112 -27.28 -18.32 25.85
N GLN A 113 -27.14 -16.99 25.97
CA GLN A 113 -27.47 -16.18 27.14
C GLN A 113 -27.15 -16.74 28.55
N VAL A 114 -26.21 -16.08 29.25
CA VAL A 114 -26.24 -15.79 30.71
C VAL A 114 -25.44 -14.48 30.90
N ASP A 115 -26.09 -13.31 30.95
CA ASP A 115 -26.70 -12.61 32.09
C ASP A 115 -25.74 -12.17 33.22
N GLU A 116 -25.92 -10.92 33.59
CA GLU A 116 -25.05 -10.04 34.37
C GLU A 116 -24.84 -10.48 35.82
N ALA A 117 -23.68 -10.07 36.33
CA ALA A 117 -23.23 -10.29 37.69
C ALA A 117 -24.15 -9.61 38.72
N MET A 118 -24.89 -10.42 39.48
CA MET A 118 -25.44 -10.02 40.78
C MET A 118 -25.34 -11.20 41.74
N PHE A 119 -24.35 -11.19 42.65
CA PHE A 119 -24.56 -11.74 43.99
C PHE A 119 -23.47 -11.22 44.94
N ALA A 120 -23.82 -10.17 45.68
CA ALA A 120 -23.16 -9.80 46.92
C ALA A 120 -23.57 -10.78 48.03
N GLY A 121 -22.61 -11.32 48.79
CA GLY A 121 -22.91 -12.14 49.96
C GLY A 121 -21.69 -12.87 50.55
N MET A 122 -20.97 -12.22 51.47
CA MET A 122 -20.25 -12.89 52.58
C MET A 122 -21.27 -13.65 53.48
N PRO A 123 -20.92 -14.50 54.48
CA PRO A 123 -19.60 -14.77 55.10
C PRO A 123 -19.29 -16.25 55.46
N GLY A 124 -18.05 -16.50 55.91
CA GLY A 124 -17.73 -17.56 56.89
C GLY A 124 -17.29 -18.90 56.32
N VAL A 125 -16.01 -19.25 56.45
CA VAL A 125 -15.43 -19.99 57.60
C VAL A 125 -13.92 -20.20 57.35
N ASP A 126 -13.10 -19.80 58.32
CA ASP A 126 -11.70 -20.23 58.54
C ASP A 126 -11.75 -21.57 59.36
N PRO A 127 -10.68 -22.33 59.68
CA PRO A 127 -9.33 -22.65 59.14
C PRO A 127 -9.24 -24.21 58.88
N PRO A 128 -8.09 -24.97 58.85
CA PRO A 128 -6.71 -24.64 59.24
C PRO A 128 -5.51 -25.17 58.41
N CYS A 129 -4.37 -24.55 58.73
CA CYS A 129 -2.99 -25.07 58.82
C CYS A 129 -2.39 -25.84 57.63
N GLN A 130 -1.39 -25.22 56.99
CA GLN A 130 0.03 -25.56 57.18
C GLN A 130 0.92 -24.38 56.78
#